data_AF-X1VW59-F1
#
_entry.id   AF-X1VW59-F1
#
_cell.length_a   1.000
_cell.length_b   1.000
_cell.length_c   1.000
_cell.angle_alpha   90.00
_cell.angle_beta   90.00
_cell.angle_gamma   90.00
#
_symmetry.space_group_name_H-M   'P 1'
#
loop_
_entity.id
_entity.type
_entity.pdbx_description
1 polymer ?
#
loop_
_entity_poly.entity_id
_entity_poly.type
_entity_poly.pdbx_seq_one_letter_code
_entity_poly.pdbx_strand_id
1 'polypeptide(L)'
;MCKPADISNKNFEKITQNVRESIDILLGFELAHIGINAENEKESLAAAEMFSDAFGFILKKGNSSNFSGAGIEVNKSKGLGTMGHIAIKTNSIARAAYYLGKKGFSWRIYIFNIINDYRPTSPGKLDCNTASNPSAGSSNNCNFNFIIHFSSHY
;
A
#
# COMPACT_ATOMS: atom_id res chain seq x y z
N MET A 1 -0.86 26.06 -2.37
CA MET A 1 -1.63 27.13 -1.68
C MET A 1 -2.51 27.84 -2.70
N CYS A 2 -3.77 28.13 -2.35
CA CYS A 2 -4.67 28.91 -3.21
C CYS A 2 -4.19 30.36 -3.32
N LYS A 3 -4.10 30.90 -4.54
CA LYS A 3 -3.65 32.28 -4.76
C LYS A 3 -4.81 33.25 -4.44
N PRO A 4 -4.57 34.38 -3.73
CA PRO A 4 -5.63 35.34 -3.42
C PRO A 4 -6.41 35.82 -4.65
N ALA A 5 -5.74 36.03 -5.77
CA ALA A 5 -6.36 36.42 -7.03
C ALA A 5 -7.38 35.39 -7.56
N ASP A 6 -7.13 34.09 -7.38
CA ASP A 6 -8.07 33.05 -7.83
C ASP A 6 -9.35 33.06 -6.96
N ILE A 7 -9.26 33.48 -5.69
CA ILE A 7 -10.41 33.63 -4.78
C ILE A 7 -11.22 34.87 -5.18
N SER A 8 -10.55 36.02 -5.33
CA SER A 8 -11.20 37.29 -5.71
C SER A 8 -11.94 37.18 -7.04
N ASN A 9 -11.36 36.45 -8.00
CA ASN A 9 -11.94 36.26 -9.32
C ASN A 9 -12.92 35.08 -9.40
N LYS A 10 -13.21 34.40 -8.29
CA LYS A 10 -14.10 33.22 -8.24
C LYS A 10 -13.68 32.09 -9.20
N ASN A 11 -12.37 31.89 -9.39
CA ASN A 11 -11.79 30.83 -10.22
C ASN A 11 -11.84 29.47 -9.49
N PHE A 12 -13.05 29.02 -9.12
CA PHE A 12 -13.23 27.85 -8.25
C PHE A 12 -12.79 26.53 -8.90
N GLU A 13 -12.88 26.42 -10.23
CA GLU A 13 -12.39 25.27 -10.99
C GLU A 13 -10.88 25.11 -10.80
N LYS A 14 -10.14 26.20 -10.96
CA LYS A 14 -8.69 26.23 -10.79
C LYS A 14 -8.28 25.96 -9.34
N ILE A 15 -9.00 26.53 -8.38
CA ILE A 15 -8.79 26.24 -6.96
C ILE A 15 -8.99 24.74 -6.70
N THR A 16 -10.07 24.16 -7.23
CA THR A 16 -10.37 22.74 -7.09
C THR A 16 -9.27 21.86 -7.69
N GLN A 17 -8.77 22.21 -8.88
CA GLN A 17 -7.66 21.51 -9.51
C GLN A 17 -6.40 21.55 -8.65
N ASN A 18 -5.99 22.74 -8.19
CA ASN A 18 -4.80 22.89 -7.33
C ASN A 18 -4.89 22.08 -6.03
N VAL A 19 -6.10 22.00 -5.45
CA VAL A 19 -6.34 21.18 -4.25
C VAL A 19 -6.23 19.69 -4.56
N ARG A 20 -6.76 19.22 -5.69
CA ARG A 20 -6.61 17.83 -6.14
C ARG A 20 -5.14 17.46 -6.32
N GLU A 21 -4.37 18.28 -7.03
CA GLU A 21 -2.93 18.08 -7.24
C GLU A 21 -2.17 18.05 -5.90
N SER A 22 -2.55 18.93 -4.96
CA SER A 22 -1.97 18.93 -3.61
C SER A 22 -2.28 17.64 -2.84
N ILE A 23 -3.49 17.09 -2.99
CA ILE A 23 -3.87 15.80 -2.39
C ILE A 23 -3.09 14.66 -3.03
N ASP A 24 -2.90 14.67 -4.35
CA ASP A 24 -2.16 13.63 -5.06
C ASP A 24 -0.69 13.60 -4.61
N ILE A 25 -0.06 14.76 -4.45
CA ILE A 25 1.31 14.87 -3.89
C ILE A 25 1.34 14.40 -2.43
N LEU A 26 0.35 14.82 -1.63
CA LEU A 26 0.25 14.46 -0.22
C LEU A 26 0.09 12.95 -0.01
N LEU A 27 -0.67 12.28 -0.86
CA LEU A 27 -0.90 10.84 -0.78
C LEU A 27 0.22 10.05 -1.46
N GLY A 28 0.72 10.51 -2.61
CA GLY A 28 1.85 9.90 -3.32
C GLY A 28 1.66 8.40 -3.55
N PHE A 29 0.52 7.99 -4.10
CA PHE A 29 0.26 6.57 -4.34
C PHE A 29 1.16 6.02 -5.45
N GLU A 30 1.84 4.91 -5.17
CA GLU A 30 2.71 4.18 -6.11
C GLU A 30 2.43 2.68 -6.01
N LEU A 31 2.45 1.95 -7.13
CA LEU A 31 2.42 0.48 -7.09
C LEU A 31 3.72 -0.02 -6.47
N ALA A 32 3.63 -0.72 -5.33
CA ALA A 32 4.78 -1.35 -4.70
C ALA A 32 5.08 -2.70 -5.37
N HIS A 33 4.10 -3.60 -5.35
CA HIS A 33 4.21 -4.94 -5.91
C HIS A 33 2.83 -5.60 -6.06
N ILE A 34 2.80 -6.66 -6.86
CA ILE A 34 1.68 -7.58 -6.98
C ILE A 34 2.06 -8.87 -6.24
N GLY A 35 1.20 -9.27 -5.30
CA GLY A 35 1.26 -10.54 -4.61
C GLY A 35 0.38 -11.58 -5.30
N ILE A 36 0.93 -12.75 -5.57
CA ILE A 36 0.26 -13.90 -6.18
C ILE A 36 0.22 -15.01 -5.13
N ASN A 37 -0.94 -15.62 -4.93
CA ASN A 37 -1.06 -16.78 -4.05
C ASN A 37 -0.69 -18.07 -4.79
N ALA A 38 0.21 -18.88 -4.22
CA ALA A 38 0.44 -20.26 -4.64
C ALA A 38 -0.03 -21.23 -3.55
N GLU A 39 -0.30 -22.48 -3.90
CA GLU A 39 -0.76 -23.47 -2.92
C GLU A 39 0.35 -23.91 -1.96
N ASN A 40 1.60 -23.89 -2.43
CA ASN A 40 2.75 -24.41 -1.71
C ASN A 40 4.06 -23.74 -2.17
N GLU A 41 5.14 -24.03 -1.45
CA GLU A 41 6.49 -23.51 -1.74
C GLU A 41 6.98 -23.84 -3.16
N LYS A 42 6.70 -25.06 -3.65
CA LYS A 42 7.15 -25.51 -4.96
C LYS A 42 6.50 -24.70 -6.08
N GLU A 43 5.18 -24.51 -6.01
CA GLU A 43 4.44 -23.68 -6.97
C GLU A 43 4.86 -22.22 -6.91
N SER A 44 5.06 -21.69 -5.69
CA SER A 44 5.54 -20.32 -5.50
C SER A 44 6.89 -20.10 -6.18
N LEU A 45 7.82 -21.03 -5.99
CA LEU A 45 9.14 -20.94 -6.60
C LEU A 45 9.06 -21.06 -8.12
N ALA A 46 8.31 -22.03 -8.64
CA ALA A 46 8.17 -22.25 -10.08
C ALA A 46 7.60 -21.00 -10.79
N ALA A 47 6.60 -20.35 -10.19
CA ALA A 47 6.04 -19.12 -10.74
C ALA A 47 7.05 -17.95 -10.69
N ALA A 48 7.78 -17.78 -9.59
CA ALA A 48 8.80 -16.72 -9.47
C ALA A 48 9.97 -16.93 -10.46
N GLU A 49 10.40 -18.19 -10.64
CA GLU A 49 11.40 -18.60 -11.63
C GLU A 49 10.91 -18.34 -13.05
N MET A 50 9.65 -18.65 -13.38
CA MET A 50 9.06 -18.34 -14.68
C MET A 50 9.16 -16.84 -15.03
N PHE A 51 8.86 -15.94 -14.08
CA PHE A 51 9.00 -14.49 -14.30
C PHE A 51 10.47 -14.06 -14.42
N SER A 52 11.36 -14.67 -13.65
CA SER A 52 12.81 -14.43 -13.73
C SER A 52 13.33 -14.81 -15.10
N ASP A 53 12.95 -15.99 -15.61
CA ASP A 53 13.40 -16.52 -16.88
C ASP A 53 12.81 -15.74 -18.07
N ALA A 54 11.54 -15.35 -17.99
CA ALA A 54 10.86 -14.62 -19.06
C ALA A 54 11.38 -13.18 -19.23
N PHE A 55 11.70 -12.50 -18.13
CA PHE A 55 11.99 -11.05 -18.14
C PHE A 55 13.38 -10.66 -17.62
N GLY A 56 14.18 -11.62 -17.17
CA GLY A 56 15.51 -11.38 -16.61
C GLY A 56 15.49 -10.72 -15.21
N PHE A 57 14.38 -10.86 -14.47
CA PHE A 57 14.29 -10.29 -13.13
C PHE A 57 15.09 -11.08 -12.11
N ILE A 58 15.62 -10.39 -11.08
CA ILE A 58 16.39 -11.05 -10.03
C ILE A 58 15.45 -11.89 -9.16
N LEU A 59 15.65 -13.21 -9.17
CA LEU A 59 14.97 -14.14 -8.27
C LEU A 59 15.48 -13.98 -6.84
N LYS A 60 14.58 -13.80 -5.87
CA LYS A 60 14.88 -13.81 -4.44
C LYS A 60 14.00 -14.83 -3.73
N LYS A 61 14.63 -15.87 -3.18
CA LYS A 61 13.95 -16.88 -2.38
C LYS A 61 13.79 -16.38 -0.95
N GLY A 62 12.55 -16.28 -0.46
CA GLY A 62 12.24 -15.81 0.89
C GLY A 62 11.64 -16.92 1.76
N ASN A 63 11.35 -16.60 3.02
CA ASN A 63 10.78 -17.58 3.95
C ASN A 63 9.29 -17.84 3.68
N SER A 64 8.49 -16.77 3.55
CA SER A 64 7.03 -16.82 3.34
C SER A 64 6.61 -16.68 1.88
N SER A 65 7.44 -16.04 1.06
CA SER A 65 7.18 -15.76 -0.35
C SER A 65 8.49 -15.74 -1.12
N ASN A 66 8.41 -15.96 -2.43
CA ASN A 66 9.51 -15.78 -3.37
C ASN A 66 9.23 -14.53 -4.20
N PHE A 67 10.28 -13.82 -4.61
CA PHE A 67 10.16 -12.61 -5.40
C PHE A 67 10.85 -12.78 -6.75
N SER A 68 10.26 -12.19 -7.78
CA SER A 68 10.90 -11.96 -9.07
C SER A 68 11.01 -10.45 -9.29
N GLY A 69 12.22 -9.92 -9.10
CA GLY A 69 12.45 -8.49 -8.97
C GLY A 69 11.78 -7.89 -7.73
N ALA A 70 11.50 -6.59 -7.76
CA ALA A 70 10.82 -5.90 -6.66
C ALA A 70 9.28 -5.92 -6.78
N GLY A 71 8.76 -6.15 -7.99
CA GLY A 71 7.35 -5.94 -8.33
C GLY A 71 6.46 -7.18 -8.27
N ILE A 72 7.03 -8.38 -8.19
CA ILE A 72 6.28 -9.65 -8.18
C ILE A 72 6.66 -10.44 -6.93
N GLU A 73 5.69 -10.61 -6.05
CA GLU A 73 5.73 -11.47 -4.88
C GLU A 73 4.86 -12.70 -5.13
N VAL A 74 5.37 -13.91 -4.87
CA VAL A 74 4.60 -15.15 -4.94
C VAL A 74 4.62 -15.82 -3.59
N ASN A 75 3.47 -15.84 -2.90
CA ASN A 75 3.33 -16.43 -1.57
C ASN A 75 3.42 -17.95 -1.64
N LYS A 76 4.10 -18.58 -0.66
CA LYS A 76 4.24 -20.04 -0.55
C LYS A 76 2.98 -20.74 0.00
N SER A 77 1.98 -19.97 0.38
CA SER A 77 0.67 -20.44 0.78
C SER A 77 -0.36 -19.40 0.38
N LYS A 78 -1.64 -19.79 0.39
CA LYS A 78 -2.74 -18.84 0.20
C LYS A 78 -2.68 -17.76 1.28
N GLY A 79 -2.31 -16.55 0.86
CA GLY A 79 -2.46 -15.34 1.64
C GLY A 79 -3.91 -14.85 1.63
N LEU A 80 -4.08 -13.53 1.77
CA LEU A 80 -5.40 -12.92 1.71
C LEU A 80 -5.89 -12.82 0.26
N GLY A 81 -7.20 -12.90 0.09
CA GLY A 81 -7.83 -12.83 -1.24
C GLY A 81 -7.69 -14.13 -2.01
N THR A 82 -8.51 -14.30 -3.04
CA THR A 82 -8.49 -15.52 -3.87
C THR A 82 -7.26 -15.55 -4.79
N MET A 83 -6.85 -14.39 -5.31
CA MET A 83 -5.76 -14.26 -6.29
C MET A 83 -4.46 -13.66 -5.73
N GLY A 84 -4.44 -13.30 -4.45
CA GLY A 84 -3.35 -12.56 -3.81
C GLY A 84 -3.71 -11.09 -3.56
N HIS A 85 -2.75 -10.18 -3.75
CA HIS A 85 -2.91 -8.78 -3.33
C HIS A 85 -2.19 -7.77 -4.21
N ILE A 86 -2.62 -6.50 -4.14
CA ILE A 86 -1.91 -5.37 -4.73
C ILE A 86 -1.42 -4.47 -3.59
N ALA A 87 -0.10 -4.30 -3.51
CA ALA A 87 0.53 -3.44 -2.52
C ALA A 87 0.76 -2.04 -3.12
N ILE A 88 0.32 -1.01 -2.40
CA ILE A 88 0.47 0.39 -2.78
C ILE A 88 1.34 1.09 -1.73
N LYS A 89 2.30 1.89 -2.18
CA LYS A 89 3.05 2.82 -1.32
C LYS A 89 2.30 4.12 -1.19
N THR A 90 2.52 4.84 -0.10
CA THR A 90 1.99 6.18 0.12
C THR A 90 2.95 6.98 1.00
N ASN A 91 2.93 8.30 0.83
CA ASN A 91 3.65 9.21 1.71
C ASN A 91 3.06 9.26 3.13
N SER A 92 1.80 8.83 3.31
CA SER A 92 1.16 8.81 4.63
C SER A 92 0.00 7.81 4.72
N ILE A 93 0.24 6.69 5.42
CA ILE A 93 -0.79 5.64 5.62
C ILE A 93 -2.06 6.18 6.28
N ALA A 94 -1.92 7.01 7.33
CA ALA A 94 -3.08 7.55 8.04
C ALA A 94 -3.99 8.39 7.12
N ARG A 95 -3.39 9.22 6.26
CA ARG A 95 -4.12 10.05 5.30
C ARG A 95 -4.69 9.21 4.17
N ALA A 96 -3.95 8.23 3.67
CA ALA A 96 -4.42 7.27 2.66
C ALA A 96 -5.64 6.49 3.13
N ALA A 97 -5.58 5.93 4.34
CA ALA A 97 -6.69 5.24 4.98
C ALA A 97 -7.93 6.14 5.05
N TYR A 98 -7.79 7.35 5.60
CA TYR A 98 -8.90 8.29 5.68
C TYR A 98 -9.49 8.63 4.29
N TYR A 99 -8.62 8.91 3.32
CA TYR A 99 -9.02 9.25 1.95
C TYR A 99 -9.78 8.11 1.26
N LEU A 100 -9.27 6.89 1.34
CA LEU A 100 -9.91 5.69 0.79
C LEU A 100 -11.25 5.40 1.49
N GLY A 101 -11.35 5.73 2.78
CA GLY A 101 -12.57 5.66 3.59
C GLY A 101 -13.67 6.55 3.09
N LYS A 102 -13.32 7.79 2.82
CA LYS A 102 -14.26 8.75 2.22
C LYS A 102 -14.70 8.34 0.82
N LYS A 103 -13.92 7.50 0.12
CA LYS A 103 -14.26 6.94 -1.18
C LYS A 103 -15.01 5.60 -1.11
N GLY A 104 -15.28 5.06 0.08
CA GLY A 104 -16.01 3.80 0.24
C GLY A 104 -15.21 2.53 -0.02
N PHE A 105 -13.88 2.63 -0.15
CA PHE A 105 -13.04 1.44 -0.25
C PHE A 105 -12.82 0.82 1.13
N SER A 106 -12.59 -0.49 1.19
CA SER A 106 -12.03 -1.13 2.38
C SER A 106 -10.52 -1.25 2.21
N TRP A 107 -9.76 -1.09 3.29
CA TRP A 107 -8.31 -1.28 3.29
C TRP A 107 -7.86 -2.04 4.54
N ARG A 108 -6.66 -2.61 4.47
CA ARG A 108 -6.00 -3.26 5.61
C ARG A 108 -4.54 -2.84 5.64
N ILE A 109 -4.02 -2.58 6.83
CA ILE A 109 -2.62 -2.20 7.00
C ILE A 109 -1.83 -3.45 7.37
N TYR A 110 -0.72 -3.67 6.67
CA TYR A 110 0.22 -4.73 6.97
C TYR A 110 1.60 -4.11 7.16
N ILE A 111 2.08 -4.15 8.39
CA ILE A 111 3.43 -3.71 8.72
C ILE A 111 4.29 -4.95 8.69
N PHE A 112 5.08 -5.12 7.63
CA PHE A 112 6.09 -6.18 7.58
C PHE A 112 7.06 -5.97 8.77
N ASN A 113 6.94 -6.84 9.78
CA ASN A 113 7.62 -6.92 11.09
C ASN A 113 6.74 -6.76 12.34
N ILE A 114 5.44 -6.46 12.23
CA ILE A 114 4.51 -6.60 13.37
C ILE A 114 3.25 -7.29 12.87
N ILE A 115 3.15 -8.58 13.20
CA ILE A 115 1.93 -9.38 13.07
C ILE A 115 0.97 -8.92 14.16
N ASN A 116 0.36 -7.74 13.98
CA ASN A 116 -0.84 -7.39 14.72
C ASN A 116 -1.81 -6.78 13.72
N ASP A 117 -2.90 -7.50 13.50
CA ASP A 117 -4.03 -7.18 12.64
C ASP A 117 -4.67 -5.85 13.12
N TYR A 118 -4.07 -4.71 12.78
CA TYR A 118 -4.64 -3.41 13.15
C TYR A 118 -5.86 -3.14 12.27
N ARG A 119 -7.03 -3.52 12.78
CA ARG A 119 -8.32 -3.09 12.29
C ARG A 119 -8.71 -1.83 13.07
N PRO A 120 -8.63 -0.62 12.48
CA PRO A 120 -9.13 0.56 13.17
C PRO A 120 -10.63 0.37 13.40
N THR A 121 -11.04 0.27 14.66
CA THR A 121 -12.45 0.16 15.07
C THR A 121 -13.22 1.46 14.93
N SER A 122 -12.58 2.53 14.43
CA SER A 122 -13.19 3.82 14.13
C SER A 122 -12.38 4.62 13.10
N PRO A 123 -13.04 5.42 12.24
CA PRO A 123 -12.35 6.31 11.31
C PRO A 123 -11.63 7.41 12.10
N GLY A 124 -10.30 7.37 12.17
CA GLY A 124 -9.50 8.52 12.61
C GLY A 124 -8.42 8.27 13.66
N LYS A 125 -8.21 7.05 14.16
CA LYS A 125 -6.99 6.73 14.95
C LYS A 125 -6.14 5.72 14.19
N LEU A 126 -5.03 6.22 13.65
CA LEU A 126 -3.87 5.41 13.30
C LEU A 126 -2.74 6.00 14.13
N ASP A 127 -2.44 5.37 15.26
CA ASP A 127 -1.31 5.78 16.09
C ASP A 127 -0.06 5.11 15.54
N CYS A 128 0.82 5.90 14.92
CA CYS A 128 2.09 5.40 14.40
C CYS A 128 3.04 4.94 15.51
N ASN A 129 2.79 5.28 16.79
CA ASN A 129 3.66 4.91 17.90
C ASN A 129 3.49 3.46 18.37
N THR A 130 2.37 2.79 18.04
CA THR A 130 2.18 1.36 18.35
C THR A 130 2.78 0.45 17.28
N ALA A 131 3.26 1.02 16.18
CA ALA A 131 3.90 0.35 15.06
C ALA A 131 5.43 0.48 15.05
N SER A 132 5.99 1.43 15.81
CA SER A 132 7.43 1.52 16.03
C SER A 132 7.85 0.56 17.14
N ASN A 133 8.81 -0.32 16.83
CA ASN A 133 9.62 -1.01 17.84
C ASN A 133 10.01 0.01 18.94
N PRO A 134 9.77 -0.23 20.24
CA PRO A 134 10.05 0.74 21.30
C PRO A 134 11.53 1.14 21.43
N SER A 135 12.43 0.51 20.66
CA SER A 135 13.85 0.86 20.53
C SER A 135 14.17 1.78 19.34
N ALA A 136 13.23 2.02 18.42
CA ALA A 136 13.40 2.94 17.30
C ALA A 136 12.87 4.32 17.71
N GLY A 137 13.78 5.26 17.95
CA GLY A 137 13.46 6.64 18.30
C GLY A 137 12.44 7.27 17.35
N SER A 138 11.71 8.28 17.85
CA SER A 138 10.60 8.95 17.18
C SER A 138 10.99 9.51 15.81
N SER A 139 10.88 8.71 14.75
CA SER A 139 10.98 9.19 13.38
C SER A 139 9.58 9.26 12.78
N ASN A 140 9.08 10.48 12.58
CA ASN A 140 7.80 10.77 11.93
C ASN A 140 7.73 10.36 10.44
N ASN A 141 8.78 9.72 9.89
CA ASN A 141 8.85 9.26 8.51
C ASN A 141 8.80 7.73 8.45
N CYS A 142 7.58 7.23 8.42
CA CYS A 142 7.27 5.83 8.27
C CYS A 142 6.99 5.53 6.79
N ASN A 143 8.03 5.21 6.02
CA ASN A 143 7.89 4.70 4.64
C ASN A 143 7.41 3.25 4.69
N PHE A 144 6.12 3.06 4.92
CA PHE A 144 5.49 1.75 4.98
C PHE A 144 4.67 1.49 3.72
N ASN A 145 4.76 0.27 3.21
CA ASN A 145 3.86 -0.26 2.19
C ASN A 145 2.54 -0.63 2.87
N PHE A 146 1.40 -0.38 2.23
CA PHE A 146 0.11 -0.89 2.70
C PHE A 146 -0.56 -1.69 1.58
N ILE A 147 -1.37 -2.68 1.96
CA ILE A 147 -2.05 -3.53 1.01
C ILE A 147 -3.48 -3.03 0.88
N ILE A 148 -3.83 -2.54 -0.30
CA ILE A 148 -5.23 -2.26 -0.59
C ILE A 148 -5.84 -3.56 -1.08
N HIS A 149 -6.63 -4.19 -0.21
CA HIS A 149 -7.49 -5.27 -0.66
C HIS A 149 -8.74 -4.66 -1.26
N PHE A 150 -8.82 -4.63 -2.59
CA PHE A 150 -10.04 -4.29 -3.31
C PHE A 150 -11.04 -5.44 -3.18
N SER A 151 -11.75 -5.53 -2.05
CA SER A 151 -12.95 -6.35 -1.97
C SER A 151 -14.09 -5.52 -2.54
N SER A 152 -14.47 -5.77 -3.79
CA SER A 152 -15.77 -5.31 -4.25
C SER A 152 -16.83 -6.04 -3.41
N HIS A 153 -17.61 -5.32 -2.62
CA HIS A 153 -18.93 -5.81 -2.26
C HIS A 153 -19.75 -5.79 -3.55
N TYR A 154 -19.76 -6.92 -4.26
CA TYR A 154 -20.85 -7.29 -5.14
C TYR A 154 -21.77 -8.22 -4.37
#